data_AF-A0A1Y4G3Z5-F1
#
_entry.id   AF-A0A1Y4G3Z5-F1
#
_cell.length_a   1.000
_cell.length_b   1.000
_cell.length_c   1.000
_cell.angle_alpha   90.00
_cell.angle_beta   90.00
_cell.angle_gamma   90.00
#
_symmetry.space_group_name_H-M   'P 1'
#
loop_
_entity.id
_entity.type
_entity.pdbx_description
1 polymer ?
#
loop_
_entity_poly.entity_id
_entity_poly.type
_entity_poly.pdbx_seq_one_letter_code
_entity_poly.pdbx_strand_id
1 'polypeptide(L)'
;MRIAVIGAGSWGTALSQVLAGNGHEVGLWARKQEVVRSINEERRNPRYLSDVELREGIAATDSYEDALQRAQAAVIVTPSSLMRDVARRLARLAGDGLPIVICSKGVEEGSGLLPVEVFEAEMGGAHRLAALSGPNHAEEVVRGVPSGTVIASSSEQTAALFQEVFASESFRTYTSDDVRGVELCAAFKNVIAIAVGVSYGLGFGDNTAAMLMTRGLAEMSRLVARAGGRALTCMGLAGAGDLVATCTSEHSRNRRFGRLVAEGGTLADFTAQTHMVAEGALACKTLAVLSARYDVELPITDVVRSVVWEGADPLELARALTSRPLTTEFHGLSV
;
A
#
# COMPACT_ATOMS: atom_id res chain seq x y z
N MET A 1 -7.28 11.19 21.86
CA MET A 1 -8.29 10.11 21.75
C MET A 1 -7.61 8.76 21.87
N ARG A 2 -8.37 7.67 22.10
CA ARG A 2 -7.85 6.30 22.01
C ARG A 2 -8.10 5.73 20.62
N ILE A 3 -7.06 5.18 19.98
CA ILE A 3 -7.09 4.67 18.61
C ILE A 3 -6.58 3.23 18.59
N ALA A 4 -7.34 2.33 17.96
CA ALA A 4 -6.90 0.96 17.74
C ALA A 4 -6.07 0.89 16.47
N VAL A 5 -4.88 0.29 16.51
CA VAL A 5 -4.07 -0.01 15.33
C VAL A 5 -4.00 -1.52 15.16
N ILE A 6 -4.60 -2.03 14.09
CA ILE A 6 -4.69 -3.45 13.81
C ILE A 6 -3.54 -3.85 12.87
N GLY A 7 -2.45 -4.33 13.47
CA GLY A 7 -1.28 -4.88 12.75
C GLY A 7 0.04 -4.21 13.15
N ALA A 8 0.85 -4.88 13.95
CA ALA A 8 2.17 -4.40 14.40
C ALA A 8 3.35 -4.71 13.45
N GLY A 9 3.14 -4.58 12.14
CA GLY A 9 4.23 -4.57 11.15
C GLY A 9 4.93 -3.21 11.10
N SER A 10 5.95 -3.04 10.25
CA SER A 10 6.71 -1.77 10.14
C SER A 10 5.79 -0.56 9.98
N TRP A 11 4.79 -0.64 9.09
CA TRP A 11 3.89 0.49 8.84
C TRP A 11 2.94 0.77 10.01
N GLY A 12 2.38 -0.27 10.65
CA GLY A 12 1.50 -0.06 11.81
C GLY A 12 2.25 0.44 13.03
N THR A 13 3.51 0.03 13.22
CA THR A 13 4.39 0.61 14.24
C THR A 13 4.73 2.08 13.95
N ALA A 14 5.04 2.43 12.69
CA ALA A 14 5.28 3.82 12.31
C ALA A 14 4.03 4.71 12.51
N LEU A 15 2.85 4.25 12.10
CA LEU A 15 1.60 4.98 12.32
C LEU A 15 1.25 5.10 13.80
N SER A 16 1.50 4.06 14.61
CA SER A 16 1.33 4.13 16.07
C SER A 16 2.23 5.20 16.68
N GLN A 17 3.47 5.33 16.20
CA GLN A 17 4.42 6.35 16.62
C GLN A 17 3.96 7.77 16.26
N VAL A 18 3.38 7.96 15.07
CA VAL A 18 2.79 9.25 14.65
C VAL A 18 1.62 9.61 15.55
N LEU A 19 0.66 8.69 15.73
CA LEU A 19 -0.53 8.90 16.55
C LEU A 19 -0.19 9.22 18.00
N ALA A 20 0.71 8.46 18.61
CA ALA A 20 1.18 8.73 19.96
C ALA A 20 1.97 10.05 20.05
N GLY A 21 2.69 10.41 18.99
CA GLY A 21 3.36 11.72 18.87
C GLY A 21 2.38 12.89 18.84
N ASN A 22 1.18 12.67 18.30
CA ASN A 22 0.07 13.63 18.28
C ASN A 22 -0.76 13.63 19.57
N GLY A 23 -0.29 12.95 20.62
CA GLY A 23 -0.97 12.91 21.93
C GLY A 23 -2.18 11.98 21.98
N HIS A 24 -2.26 10.98 21.11
CA HIS A 24 -3.28 9.94 21.17
C HIS A 24 -2.79 8.71 21.94
N GLU A 25 -3.72 8.02 22.60
CA GLU A 25 -3.46 6.70 23.17
C GLU A 25 -3.66 5.65 22.08
N VAL A 26 -2.72 4.72 21.95
CA VAL A 26 -2.73 3.71 20.88
C VAL A 26 -2.80 2.32 21.48
N GLY A 27 -3.87 1.59 21.13
CA GLY A 27 -3.98 0.14 21.34
C GLY A 27 -3.48 -0.60 20.09
N LEU A 28 -2.25 -1.11 20.13
CA LEU A 28 -1.60 -1.76 18.99
C LEU A 28 -1.79 -3.29 19.03
N TRP A 29 -2.61 -3.82 18.13
CA TRP A 29 -2.79 -5.25 18.01
C TRP A 29 -1.60 -5.91 17.29
N ALA A 30 -1.00 -6.90 17.94
CA ALA A 30 0.08 -7.71 17.42
C ALA A 30 -0.25 -9.21 17.55
N ARG A 31 -0.06 -9.97 16.46
CA ARG A 31 -0.34 -11.42 16.45
C ARG A 31 0.55 -12.24 17.39
N LYS A 32 1.79 -11.79 17.63
CA LYS A 32 2.80 -12.57 18.37
C LYS A 32 2.99 -12.00 19.77
N GLN A 33 2.81 -12.85 20.78
CA GLN A 33 3.00 -12.53 22.19
C GLN A 33 4.37 -11.91 22.52
N GLU A 34 5.44 -12.36 21.84
CA GLU A 34 6.78 -11.76 22.01
C GLU A 34 6.83 -10.27 21.60
N VAL A 35 6.06 -9.87 20.57
CA VAL A 35 6.00 -8.48 20.11
C VAL A 35 5.19 -7.66 21.10
N VAL A 36 4.08 -8.21 21.60
CA VAL A 36 3.27 -7.57 22.65
C VAL A 36 4.12 -7.27 23.89
N ARG A 37 4.86 -8.27 24.38
CA ARG A 37 5.71 -8.14 25.56
C ARG A 37 6.80 -7.09 25.37
N SER A 38 7.59 -7.18 24.30
CA SER A 38 8.70 -6.25 24.07
C SER A 38 8.21 -4.81 23.87
N ILE A 39 7.05 -4.58 23.23
CA ILE A 39 6.48 -3.23 23.13
C ILE A 39 6.09 -2.70 24.52
N ASN A 40 5.46 -3.51 25.36
CA ASN A 40 4.98 -3.05 26.68
C ASN A 40 6.10 -2.92 27.73
N GLU A 41 7.12 -3.78 27.68
CA GLU A 41 8.20 -3.82 28.68
C GLU A 41 9.42 -2.99 28.26
N GLU A 42 9.76 -3.01 26.96
CA GLU A 42 11.00 -2.43 26.43
C GLU A 42 10.74 -1.22 25.52
N ARG A 43 9.46 -0.92 25.22
CA ARG A 43 9.04 0.12 24.27
C ARG A 43 9.66 -0.06 22.90
N ARG A 44 9.81 -1.30 22.44
CA ARG A 44 10.41 -1.61 21.13
C ARG A 44 9.61 -2.67 20.42
N ASN A 45 9.55 -2.58 19.09
CA ASN A 45 9.09 -3.70 18.27
C ASN A 45 10.33 -4.52 17.89
N PRO A 46 10.48 -5.76 18.40
CA PRO A 46 11.72 -6.52 18.27
C PRO A 46 11.96 -7.05 16.84
N ARG A 47 10.96 -6.95 15.96
CA ARG A 47 11.01 -7.47 14.60
C ARG A 47 11.03 -6.38 13.54
N TYR A 48 10.36 -5.27 13.79
CA TYR A 48 10.16 -4.20 12.81
C TYR A 48 10.58 -2.88 13.42
N LEU A 49 11.44 -2.13 12.73
CA LEU A 49 11.92 -0.82 13.23
C LEU A 49 12.56 -0.94 14.62
N SER A 50 13.33 -2.02 14.85
CA SER A 50 13.85 -2.43 16.17
C SER A 50 14.82 -1.42 16.80
N ASP A 51 15.40 -0.54 15.99
CA ASP A 51 16.29 0.53 16.43
C ASP A 51 15.54 1.72 17.05
N VAL A 52 14.21 1.79 16.93
CA VAL A 52 13.41 2.91 17.42
C VAL A 52 12.75 2.60 18.77
N GLU A 53 12.83 3.55 19.70
CA GLU A 53 12.04 3.53 20.94
C GLU A 53 10.64 4.13 20.67
N LEU A 54 9.62 3.37 21.06
CA LEU A 54 8.22 3.70 20.92
C LEU A 54 7.76 4.64 22.03
N ARG A 55 6.86 5.57 21.70
CA ARG A 55 6.30 6.53 22.67
C ARG A 55 5.45 5.84 23.72
N GLU A 56 5.43 6.40 24.93
CA GLU A 56 4.70 5.86 26.10
C GLU A 56 3.18 5.70 25.88
N GLY A 57 2.59 6.45 24.93
CA GLY A 57 1.18 6.34 24.57
C GLY A 57 0.80 5.07 23.80
N ILE A 58 1.75 4.15 23.52
CA ILE A 58 1.54 2.93 22.73
C ILE A 58 1.52 1.72 23.67
N ALA A 59 0.39 1.03 23.73
CA ALA A 59 0.24 -0.24 24.44
C ALA A 59 -0.13 -1.36 23.45
N ALA A 60 0.64 -2.44 23.47
CA ALA A 60 0.39 -3.60 22.61
C ALA A 60 -0.50 -4.64 23.28
N THR A 61 -1.28 -5.38 22.49
CA THR A 61 -2.10 -6.52 22.90
C THR A 61 -2.22 -7.53 21.75
N ASP A 62 -2.51 -8.79 22.03
CA ASP A 62 -2.88 -9.80 21.02
C ASP A 62 -4.41 -10.03 20.93
N SER A 63 -5.18 -9.29 21.73
CA SER A 63 -6.65 -9.31 21.75
C SER A 63 -7.22 -8.17 20.90
N TYR A 64 -8.12 -8.50 19.97
CA TYR A 64 -8.81 -7.47 19.18
C TYR A 64 -9.73 -6.64 20.06
N GLU A 65 -10.39 -7.30 21.01
CA GLU A 65 -11.30 -6.72 21.99
C GLU A 65 -10.58 -5.68 22.84
N ASP A 66 -9.38 -5.99 23.33
CA ASP A 66 -8.59 -5.06 24.15
C ASP A 66 -8.08 -3.86 23.34
N ALA A 67 -7.66 -4.10 22.09
CA ALA A 67 -7.21 -3.04 21.19
C ALA A 67 -8.36 -2.07 20.87
N LEU A 68 -9.55 -2.60 20.61
CA LEU A 68 -10.77 -1.85 20.28
C LEU A 68 -11.48 -1.27 21.51
N GLN A 69 -11.13 -1.67 22.72
CA GLN A 69 -11.79 -1.23 23.93
C GLN A 69 -11.74 0.31 24.07
N ARG A 70 -12.90 0.95 24.05
CA ARG A 70 -13.06 2.43 24.07
C ARG A 70 -12.32 3.16 22.93
N ALA A 71 -11.93 2.45 21.88
CA ALA A 71 -11.36 3.08 20.70
C ALA A 71 -12.40 4.00 20.05
N GLN A 72 -11.96 5.19 19.67
CA GLN A 72 -12.77 6.20 18.99
C GLN A 72 -12.54 6.20 17.48
N ALA A 73 -11.48 5.52 17.01
CA ALA A 73 -11.19 5.23 15.62
C ALA A 73 -10.32 3.96 15.53
N ALA A 74 -10.30 3.33 14.35
CA ALA A 74 -9.41 2.20 14.06
C ALA A 74 -8.56 2.44 12.80
N VAL A 75 -7.34 1.91 12.81
CA VAL A 75 -6.37 1.97 11.73
C VAL A 75 -6.01 0.54 11.34
N ILE A 76 -6.23 0.16 10.10
CA ILE A 76 -6.04 -1.21 9.62
C ILE A 76 -4.75 -1.27 8.80
N VAL A 77 -3.78 -2.06 9.27
CA VAL A 77 -2.43 -2.13 8.67
C VAL A 77 -2.00 -3.58 8.45
N THR A 78 -2.97 -4.47 8.26
CA THR A 78 -2.71 -5.88 7.97
C THR A 78 -2.41 -6.10 6.47
N PRO A 79 -1.69 -7.18 6.10
CA PRO A 79 -1.58 -7.59 4.71
C PRO A 79 -2.95 -7.74 4.03
N SER A 80 -3.04 -7.41 2.74
CA SER A 80 -4.28 -7.47 1.96
C SER A 80 -4.92 -8.87 1.94
N SER A 81 -4.10 -9.94 2.03
CA SER A 81 -4.58 -11.32 2.10
C SER A 81 -5.36 -11.68 3.37
N LEU A 82 -5.24 -10.88 4.44
CA LEU A 82 -5.94 -11.09 5.71
C LEU A 82 -7.13 -10.13 5.89
N MET A 83 -7.32 -9.22 4.95
CA MET A 83 -8.16 -8.05 5.10
C MET A 83 -9.63 -8.37 5.35
N ARG A 84 -10.20 -9.34 4.62
CA ARG A 84 -11.59 -9.76 4.80
C ARG A 84 -11.84 -10.40 6.16
N ASP A 85 -10.91 -11.22 6.63
CA ASP A 85 -11.01 -11.82 7.96
C ASP A 85 -10.91 -10.77 9.07
N VAL A 86 -10.09 -9.74 8.87
CA VAL A 86 -10.01 -8.58 9.77
C VAL A 86 -11.32 -7.80 9.75
N ALA A 87 -11.86 -7.49 8.57
CA ALA A 87 -13.14 -6.79 8.42
C ALA A 87 -14.28 -7.55 9.12
N ARG A 88 -14.36 -8.87 8.96
CA ARG A 88 -15.34 -9.73 9.67
C ARG A 88 -15.22 -9.70 11.19
N ARG A 89 -14.00 -9.65 11.71
CA ARG A 89 -13.75 -9.53 13.15
C ARG A 89 -14.20 -8.16 13.65
N LEU A 90 -13.82 -7.09 12.95
CA LEU A 90 -14.25 -5.75 13.29
C LEU A 90 -15.77 -5.58 13.19
N ALA A 91 -16.43 -6.19 12.20
CA ALA A 91 -17.89 -6.18 12.08
C ALA A 91 -18.60 -6.70 13.34
N ARG A 92 -17.97 -7.61 14.10
CA ARG A 92 -18.53 -8.20 15.33
C ARG A 92 -18.20 -7.41 16.60
N LEU A 93 -17.09 -6.66 16.58
CA LEU A 93 -16.51 -6.04 17.77
C LEU A 93 -16.62 -4.52 17.78
N ALA A 94 -16.61 -3.89 16.62
CA ALA A 94 -16.70 -2.45 16.46
C ALA A 94 -18.17 -2.00 16.43
N GLY A 95 -18.46 -0.88 17.08
CA GLY A 95 -19.77 -0.24 16.93
C GLY A 95 -20.00 0.31 15.52
N ASP A 96 -21.26 0.44 15.11
CA ASP A 96 -21.67 0.89 13.78
C ASP A 96 -21.15 2.30 13.41
N GLY A 97 -20.82 3.11 14.42
CA GLY A 97 -20.29 4.47 14.24
C GLY A 97 -18.76 4.59 14.29
N LEU A 98 -18.01 3.50 14.52
CA LEU A 98 -16.55 3.58 14.63
C LEU A 98 -15.92 3.93 13.27
N PRO A 99 -15.21 5.08 13.13
CA PRO A 99 -14.48 5.41 11.91
C PRO A 99 -13.25 4.53 11.75
N ILE A 100 -12.99 4.10 10.51
CA ILE A 100 -11.91 3.17 10.18
C ILE A 100 -11.12 3.71 9.00
N VAL A 101 -9.80 3.80 9.15
CA VAL A 101 -8.89 4.07 8.03
C VAL A 101 -8.12 2.81 7.68
N ILE A 102 -8.08 2.48 6.40
CA ILE A 102 -7.46 1.29 5.86
C ILE A 102 -6.17 1.71 5.16
N CYS A 103 -5.06 1.20 5.67
CA CYS A 103 -3.71 1.46 5.16
C CYS A 103 -3.15 0.25 4.40
N SER A 104 -3.91 -0.84 4.35
CA SER A 104 -3.60 -2.04 3.56
C SER A 104 -3.61 -1.69 2.07
N LYS A 105 -2.58 -2.12 1.35
CA LYS A 105 -2.43 -1.87 -0.10
C LYS A 105 -2.66 -3.16 -0.88
N GLY A 106 -3.33 -3.05 -2.03
CA GLY A 106 -3.55 -4.16 -2.95
C GLY A 106 -5.03 -4.38 -3.28
N VAL A 107 -5.31 -5.48 -3.95
CA VAL A 107 -6.63 -5.89 -4.43
C VAL A 107 -6.86 -7.31 -3.93
N GLU A 108 -8.06 -7.63 -3.45
CA GLU A 108 -8.37 -8.98 -2.97
C GLU A 108 -8.36 -9.99 -4.11
N GLU A 109 -7.65 -11.09 -3.91
CA GLU A 109 -7.59 -12.19 -4.87
C GLU A 109 -8.97 -12.86 -5.04
N GLY A 110 -9.31 -13.21 -6.28
CA GLY A 110 -10.61 -13.80 -6.62
C GLY A 110 -11.72 -12.76 -6.79
N SER A 111 -12.07 -12.02 -5.73
CA SER A 111 -13.18 -11.05 -5.78
C SER A 111 -12.83 -9.77 -6.55
N GLY A 112 -11.55 -9.42 -6.63
CA GLY A 112 -11.09 -8.16 -7.24
C GLY A 112 -11.63 -6.91 -6.53
N LEU A 113 -11.98 -7.01 -5.24
CA LEU A 113 -12.43 -5.86 -4.46
C LEU A 113 -11.24 -5.08 -3.89
N LEU A 114 -11.41 -3.76 -3.80
CA LEU A 114 -10.46 -2.86 -3.15
C LEU A 114 -10.59 -2.90 -1.62
N PRO A 115 -9.59 -2.44 -0.85
CA PRO A 115 -9.61 -2.52 0.60
C PRO A 115 -10.85 -1.94 1.28
N VAL A 116 -11.26 -0.71 0.92
CA VAL A 116 -12.49 -0.10 1.42
C VAL A 116 -13.72 -0.90 1.00
N GLU A 117 -13.77 -1.42 -0.23
CA GLU A 117 -14.90 -2.23 -0.72
C GLU A 117 -15.01 -3.57 0.02
N VAL A 118 -13.88 -4.19 0.41
CA VAL A 118 -13.88 -5.41 1.24
C VAL A 118 -14.44 -5.11 2.63
N PHE A 119 -14.05 -3.99 3.24
CA PHE A 119 -14.60 -3.57 4.53
C PHE A 119 -16.09 -3.27 4.41
N GLU A 120 -16.50 -2.47 3.42
CA GLU A 120 -17.91 -2.16 3.17
C GLU A 120 -18.75 -3.43 2.97
N ALA A 121 -18.25 -4.42 2.22
CA ALA A 121 -18.95 -5.68 1.99
C ALA A 121 -19.18 -6.51 3.26
N GLU A 122 -18.28 -6.43 4.24
CA GLU A 122 -18.36 -7.24 5.47
C GLU A 122 -19.04 -6.52 6.64
N MET A 123 -18.99 -5.18 6.70
CA MET A 123 -19.51 -4.42 7.84
C MET A 123 -20.36 -3.19 7.49
N GLY A 124 -20.57 -2.91 6.20
CA GLY A 124 -21.32 -1.76 5.72
C GLY A 124 -20.74 -0.41 6.17
N GLY A 125 -21.54 0.64 6.00
CA GLY A 125 -21.22 1.98 6.50
C GLY A 125 -20.05 2.65 5.78
N ALA A 126 -20.04 2.68 4.44
CA ALA A 126 -18.99 3.32 3.64
C ALA A 126 -18.59 4.73 4.10
N HIS A 127 -19.56 5.50 4.61
CA HIS A 127 -19.36 6.86 5.13
C HIS A 127 -18.40 6.94 6.33
N ARG A 128 -18.07 5.83 7.00
CA ARG A 128 -17.11 5.78 8.12
C ARG A 128 -15.76 5.18 7.74
N LEU A 129 -15.59 4.80 6.48
CA LEU A 129 -14.38 4.18 5.96
C LEU A 129 -13.52 5.22 5.24
N ALA A 130 -12.21 5.12 5.41
CA ALA A 130 -11.22 5.88 4.69
C ALA A 130 -10.07 4.97 4.22
N ALA A 131 -9.34 5.41 3.20
CA ALA A 131 -8.06 4.87 2.78
C ALA A 131 -6.94 5.85 3.11
N LEU A 132 -5.75 5.35 3.46
CA LEU A 132 -4.53 6.15 3.61
C LEU A 132 -3.46 5.63 2.66
N SER A 133 -2.97 6.50 1.77
CA SER A 133 -1.87 6.15 0.85
C SER A 133 -1.02 7.36 0.46
N GLY A 134 0.26 7.11 0.20
CA GLY A 134 1.25 8.13 -0.16
C GLY A 134 2.68 7.58 -0.07
N PRO A 135 3.68 8.40 -0.41
CA PRO A 135 5.11 8.07 -0.32
C PRO A 135 5.56 8.04 1.15
N ASN A 136 5.22 6.95 1.85
CA ASN A 136 5.38 6.85 3.29
C ASN A 136 6.21 5.63 3.67
N HIS A 137 7.53 5.77 3.53
CA HIS A 137 8.49 4.79 4.00
C HIS A 137 8.44 4.70 5.53
N ALA A 138 8.13 3.51 6.06
CA ALA A 138 7.89 3.32 7.49
C ALA A 138 9.13 3.69 8.33
N GLU A 139 10.32 3.41 7.81
CA GLU A 139 11.62 3.72 8.37
C GLU A 139 11.88 5.23 8.52
N GLU A 140 11.30 6.06 7.66
CA GLU A 140 11.42 7.51 7.71
C GLU A 140 10.34 8.11 8.62
N VAL A 141 9.10 7.67 8.44
CA VAL A 141 7.94 8.16 9.18
C VAL A 141 8.08 7.91 10.68
N VAL A 142 8.56 6.73 11.09
CA VAL A 142 8.74 6.41 12.52
C VAL A 142 9.77 7.34 13.20
N ARG A 143 10.72 7.90 12.43
CA ARG A 143 11.76 8.82 12.90
C ARG A 143 11.34 10.29 12.80
N GLY A 144 10.12 10.57 12.33
CA GLY A 144 9.63 11.93 12.13
C GLY A 144 10.32 12.68 10.99
N VAL A 145 10.83 11.96 9.99
CA VAL A 145 11.30 12.59 8.75
C VAL A 145 10.09 13.14 7.98
N PRO A 146 10.15 14.38 7.46
CA PRO A 146 9.03 14.99 6.76
C PRO A 146 8.48 14.15 5.61
N SER A 147 7.18 13.89 5.60
CA SER A 147 6.48 13.16 4.54
C SER A 147 5.05 13.67 4.33
N GLY A 148 4.44 13.27 3.22
CA GLY A 148 3.06 13.63 2.87
C GLY A 148 2.23 12.39 2.56
N THR A 149 0.95 12.42 2.90
CA THR A 149 0.01 11.32 2.62
C THR A 149 -1.38 11.83 2.22
N VAL A 150 -2.18 10.97 1.61
CA VAL A 150 -3.58 11.22 1.27
C VAL A 150 -4.49 10.38 2.14
N ILE A 151 -5.49 11.01 2.73
CA ILE A 151 -6.65 10.39 3.38
C ILE A 151 -7.82 10.50 2.41
N ALA A 152 -8.32 9.37 1.91
CA ALA A 152 -9.44 9.35 0.99
C ALA A 152 -10.69 8.77 1.65
N SER A 153 -11.84 9.45 1.57
CA SER A 153 -13.12 8.91 2.03
C SER A 153 -14.27 9.47 1.21
N SER A 154 -15.34 8.70 1.05
CA SER A 154 -16.61 9.21 0.48
C SER A 154 -17.31 10.22 1.40
N SER A 155 -16.89 10.31 2.66
CA SER A 155 -17.40 11.22 3.68
C SER A 155 -16.35 12.27 4.03
N GLU A 156 -16.68 13.54 3.81
CA GLU A 156 -15.83 14.67 4.18
C GLU A 156 -15.52 14.66 5.68
N GLN A 157 -16.50 14.32 6.53
CA GLN A 157 -16.31 14.23 7.98
C GLN A 157 -15.26 13.18 8.36
N THR A 158 -15.29 12.00 7.72
CA THR A 158 -14.33 10.93 8.00
C THR A 158 -12.96 11.25 7.43
N ALA A 159 -12.88 11.86 6.25
CA ALA A 159 -11.63 12.36 5.69
C ALA A 159 -10.98 13.40 6.61
N ALA A 160 -11.74 14.39 7.07
CA ALA A 160 -11.27 15.45 7.98
C ALA A 160 -10.82 14.88 9.33
N LEU A 161 -11.58 13.94 9.92
CA LEU A 161 -11.20 13.27 11.17
C LEU A 161 -9.81 12.63 11.05
N PHE A 162 -9.60 11.80 10.03
CA PHE A 162 -8.31 11.12 9.87
C PHE A 162 -7.21 12.07 9.38
N GLN A 163 -7.55 13.13 8.65
CA GLN A 163 -6.60 14.19 8.32
C GLN A 163 -6.02 14.82 9.58
N GLU A 164 -6.87 15.25 10.52
CA GLU A 164 -6.47 15.87 11.79
C GLU A 164 -5.72 14.90 12.70
N VAL A 165 -6.22 13.67 12.83
CA VAL A 165 -5.62 12.65 13.70
C VAL A 165 -4.17 12.33 13.33
N PHE A 166 -3.83 12.30 12.05
CA PHE A 166 -2.46 12.02 11.59
C PHE A 166 -1.59 13.27 11.35
N ALA A 167 -2.19 14.45 11.16
CA ALA A 167 -1.43 15.66 10.85
C ALA A 167 -0.40 16.00 11.93
N SER A 168 0.84 16.24 11.51
CA SER A 168 1.91 16.74 12.37
C SER A 168 2.90 17.57 11.56
N GLU A 169 3.90 18.17 12.21
CA GLU A 169 4.97 18.91 11.52
C GLU A 169 5.75 18.03 10.52
N SER A 170 5.87 16.73 10.80
CA SER A 170 6.60 15.77 9.96
C SER A 170 5.71 14.84 9.14
N PHE A 171 4.40 14.86 9.35
CA PHE A 171 3.45 14.01 8.63
C PHE A 171 2.27 14.84 8.13
N ARG A 172 2.38 15.34 6.90
CA ARG A 172 1.37 16.21 6.29
C ARG A 172 0.27 15.39 5.63
N THR A 173 -0.98 15.70 5.94
CA THR A 173 -2.16 14.97 5.45
C THR A 173 -2.98 15.83 4.50
N TYR A 174 -3.37 15.25 3.36
CA TYR A 174 -4.26 15.84 2.37
C TYR A 174 -5.51 14.98 2.25
N THR A 175 -6.68 15.59 2.03
CA THR A 175 -7.93 14.85 1.83
C THR A 175 -8.23 14.63 0.36
N SER A 176 -8.99 13.57 0.08
CA SER A 176 -9.56 13.26 -1.23
C SER A 176 -10.91 12.56 -1.03
N ASP A 177 -11.83 12.72 -1.97
CA ASP A 177 -13.05 11.92 -2.10
C ASP A 177 -12.89 10.76 -3.10
N ASP A 178 -11.76 10.68 -3.81
CA ASP A 178 -11.44 9.61 -4.78
C ASP A 178 -10.78 8.40 -4.11
N VAL A 179 -11.56 7.68 -3.29
CA VAL A 179 -11.11 6.46 -2.59
C VAL A 179 -10.55 5.44 -3.56
N ARG A 180 -11.30 5.13 -4.63
CA ARG A 180 -10.90 4.13 -5.62
C ARG A 180 -9.60 4.51 -6.32
N GLY A 181 -9.44 5.76 -6.74
CA GLY A 181 -8.20 6.23 -7.36
C GLY A 181 -7.01 6.06 -6.44
N VAL A 182 -7.14 6.43 -5.16
CA VAL A 182 -6.07 6.31 -4.15
C VAL A 182 -5.67 4.85 -3.91
N GLU A 183 -6.63 3.94 -3.76
CA GLU A 183 -6.36 2.51 -3.52
C GLU A 183 -5.74 1.81 -4.74
N LEU A 184 -6.25 2.10 -5.94
CA LEU A 184 -5.70 1.55 -7.18
C LEU A 184 -4.27 2.03 -7.45
N CYS A 185 -3.97 3.30 -7.16
CA CYS A 185 -2.60 3.80 -7.24
C CYS A 185 -1.65 2.99 -6.35
N ALA A 186 -2.08 2.71 -5.12
CA ALA A 186 -1.31 1.94 -4.14
C ALA A 186 -1.08 0.49 -4.60
N ALA A 187 -2.06 -0.13 -5.26
CA ALA A 187 -1.95 -1.48 -5.81
C ALA A 187 -0.98 -1.55 -6.99
N PHE A 188 -0.95 -0.51 -7.84
CA PHE A 188 -0.21 -0.51 -9.10
C PHE A 188 1.30 -0.31 -8.92
N LYS A 189 1.71 0.58 -8.00
CA LYS A 189 3.10 1.05 -7.91
C LYS A 189 4.14 -0.06 -7.77
N ASN A 190 3.79 -1.11 -7.04
CA ASN A 190 4.72 -2.17 -6.67
C ASN A 190 5.09 -3.03 -7.89
N VAL A 191 4.17 -3.17 -8.85
CA VAL A 191 4.42 -3.87 -10.11
C VAL A 191 5.40 -3.09 -10.98
N ILE A 192 5.19 -1.77 -11.10
CA ILE A 192 6.09 -0.91 -11.87
C ILE A 192 7.49 -0.86 -11.23
N ALA A 193 7.57 -0.89 -9.89
CA ALA A 193 8.86 -0.99 -9.21
C ALA A 193 9.63 -2.28 -9.53
N ILE A 194 8.94 -3.41 -9.74
CA ILE A 194 9.57 -4.64 -10.24
C ILE A 194 10.10 -4.43 -11.66
N ALA A 195 9.31 -3.85 -12.57
CA ALA A 195 9.75 -3.57 -13.94
C ALA A 195 11.00 -2.66 -13.97
N VAL A 196 11.02 -1.61 -13.13
CA VAL A 196 12.18 -0.74 -12.96
C VAL A 196 13.38 -1.52 -12.42
N GLY A 197 13.18 -2.39 -11.42
CA GLY A 197 14.21 -3.28 -10.90
C GLY A 197 14.83 -4.18 -11.97
N VAL A 198 13.98 -4.83 -12.78
CA VAL A 198 14.40 -5.66 -13.91
C VAL A 198 15.21 -4.84 -14.90
N SER A 199 14.73 -3.66 -15.28
CA SER A 199 15.43 -2.75 -16.20
C SER A 199 16.85 -2.43 -15.72
N TYR A 200 17.05 -2.13 -14.44
CA TYR A 200 18.39 -1.90 -13.90
C TYR A 200 19.25 -3.16 -13.90
N GLY A 201 18.68 -4.33 -13.56
CA GLY A 201 19.41 -5.60 -13.58
C GLY A 201 19.86 -6.02 -14.99
N LEU A 202 19.11 -5.64 -16.04
CA LEU A 202 19.50 -5.82 -17.44
C LEU A 202 20.57 -4.82 -17.92
N GLY A 203 21.04 -3.91 -17.05
CA GLY A 203 22.06 -2.92 -17.38
C GLY A 203 21.52 -1.67 -18.09
N PHE A 204 20.20 -1.44 -18.10
CA PHE A 204 19.64 -0.20 -18.61
C PHE A 204 19.78 0.94 -17.59
N GLY A 205 19.75 2.18 -18.09
CA GLY A 205 19.94 3.39 -17.29
C GLY A 205 18.64 4.09 -16.89
N ASP A 206 18.81 5.28 -16.29
CA ASP A 206 17.73 6.07 -15.71
C ASP A 206 16.67 6.53 -16.73
N ASN A 207 17.04 6.68 -18.00
CA ASN A 207 16.08 7.00 -19.07
C ASN A 207 15.00 5.90 -19.21
N THR A 208 15.41 4.63 -19.16
CA THR A 208 14.48 3.50 -19.24
C THR A 208 13.64 3.41 -17.97
N ALA A 209 14.24 3.64 -16.80
CA ALA A 209 13.51 3.68 -15.54
C ALA A 209 12.44 4.78 -15.54
N ALA A 210 12.79 6.00 -15.96
CA ALA A 210 11.86 7.12 -16.08
C ALA A 210 10.73 6.82 -17.08
N MET A 211 11.05 6.21 -18.23
CA MET A 211 10.04 5.77 -19.21
C MET A 211 9.09 4.72 -18.61
N LEU A 212 9.60 3.72 -17.88
CA LEU A 212 8.77 2.71 -17.23
C LEU A 212 7.87 3.33 -16.16
N MET A 213 8.37 4.28 -15.37
CA MET A 213 7.56 4.99 -14.38
C MET A 213 6.43 5.79 -15.04
N THR A 214 6.70 6.56 -16.09
CA THR A 214 5.68 7.38 -16.75
C THR A 214 4.67 6.55 -17.54
N ARG A 215 5.13 5.50 -18.25
CA ARG A 215 4.22 4.56 -18.93
C ARG A 215 3.41 3.73 -17.94
N GLY A 216 3.99 3.38 -16.80
CA GLY A 216 3.29 2.74 -15.68
C GLY A 216 2.21 3.64 -15.07
N LEU A 217 2.47 4.95 -14.93
CA LEU A 217 1.44 5.92 -14.54
C LEU A 217 0.31 6.01 -15.56
N ALA A 218 0.61 5.90 -16.86
CA ALA A 218 -0.42 5.90 -17.89
C ALA A 218 -1.32 4.63 -17.81
N GLU A 219 -0.74 3.45 -17.56
CA GLU A 219 -1.50 2.21 -17.28
C GLU A 219 -2.40 2.36 -16.05
N MET A 220 -1.81 2.82 -14.94
CA MET A 220 -2.51 3.09 -13.69
C MET A 220 -3.69 4.05 -13.92
N SER A 221 -3.45 5.16 -14.63
CA SER A 221 -4.47 6.18 -14.90
C SER A 221 -5.64 5.64 -15.71
N ARG A 222 -5.37 4.79 -16.73
CA ARG A 222 -6.44 4.18 -17.55
C ARG A 222 -7.31 3.26 -16.70
N LEU A 223 -6.70 2.42 -15.88
CA LEU A 223 -7.44 1.53 -15.00
C LEU A 223 -8.26 2.31 -13.98
N VAL A 224 -7.66 3.34 -13.34
CA VAL A 224 -8.34 4.21 -12.39
C VAL A 224 -9.56 4.88 -13.02
N ALA A 225 -9.41 5.48 -14.21
CA ALA A 225 -10.52 6.13 -14.91
C ALA A 225 -11.64 5.14 -15.25
N ARG A 226 -11.30 3.94 -15.75
CA ARG A 226 -12.29 2.92 -16.10
C ARG A 226 -12.96 2.27 -14.89
N ALA A 227 -12.30 2.23 -13.75
CA ALA A 227 -12.85 1.77 -12.47
C ALA A 227 -13.72 2.83 -11.75
N GLY A 228 -13.87 4.03 -12.35
CA GLY A 228 -14.68 5.11 -11.80
C GLY A 228 -13.95 6.04 -10.83
N GLY A 229 -12.62 5.95 -10.74
CA GLY A 229 -11.78 6.95 -10.06
C GLY A 229 -11.33 8.06 -11.01
N ARG A 230 -10.55 9.03 -10.51
CA ARG A 230 -10.05 10.16 -11.30
C ARG A 230 -8.61 9.93 -11.73
N ALA A 231 -8.34 10.00 -13.03
CA ALA A 231 -6.97 9.88 -13.57
C ALA A 231 -6.00 10.90 -12.94
N LEU A 232 -6.48 12.09 -12.57
CA LEU A 232 -5.67 13.13 -11.91
C LEU A 232 -5.09 12.67 -10.56
N THR A 233 -5.76 11.77 -9.85
CA THR A 233 -5.28 11.18 -8.59
C THR A 233 -3.94 10.45 -8.78
N CYS A 234 -3.73 9.86 -9.95
CA CYS A 234 -2.47 9.20 -10.30
C CYS A 234 -1.29 10.17 -10.40
N MET A 235 -1.52 11.47 -10.62
CA MET A 235 -0.47 12.49 -10.62
C MET A 235 -0.16 13.03 -9.22
N GLY A 236 -0.95 12.68 -8.20
CA GLY A 236 -0.78 13.13 -6.82
C GLY A 236 0.16 12.25 -5.99
N LEU A 237 0.13 12.46 -4.67
CA LEU A 237 0.94 11.71 -3.70
C LEU A 237 0.66 10.20 -3.73
N ALA A 238 -0.61 9.79 -3.83
CA ALA A 238 -0.98 8.38 -3.84
C ALA A 238 -0.47 7.63 -5.08
N GLY A 239 -0.39 8.31 -6.23
CA GLY A 239 0.11 7.77 -7.49
C GLY A 239 1.59 8.07 -7.70
N ALA A 240 1.89 9.15 -8.41
CA ALA A 240 3.24 9.55 -8.80
C ALA A 240 4.20 9.66 -7.60
N GLY A 241 3.75 10.24 -6.48
CA GLY A 241 4.57 10.36 -5.27
C GLY A 241 5.04 8.99 -4.75
N ASP A 242 4.10 8.11 -4.42
CA ASP A 242 4.40 6.78 -3.89
C ASP A 242 5.12 5.89 -4.92
N LEU A 243 4.79 6.03 -6.21
CA LEU A 243 5.47 5.34 -7.29
C LEU A 243 6.95 5.74 -7.37
N VAL A 244 7.25 7.04 -7.42
CA VAL A 244 8.62 7.55 -7.52
C VAL A 244 9.43 7.08 -6.32
N ALA A 245 8.94 7.28 -5.09
CA ALA A 245 9.62 6.83 -3.88
C ALA A 245 9.93 5.32 -3.92
N THR A 246 8.97 4.51 -4.36
CA THR A 246 9.14 3.05 -4.44
C THR A 246 10.09 2.62 -5.56
N CYS A 247 10.10 3.33 -6.68
CA CYS A 247 10.93 2.98 -7.83
C CYS A 247 12.35 3.49 -7.69
N THR A 248 12.62 4.54 -6.93
CA THR A 248 13.98 5.10 -6.74
C THR A 248 14.68 4.59 -5.49
N SER A 249 13.94 4.14 -4.48
CA SER A 249 14.52 3.62 -3.23
C SER A 249 15.21 2.26 -3.42
N GLU A 250 16.46 2.14 -2.95
CA GLU A 250 17.17 0.86 -2.88
C GLU A 250 16.61 -0.08 -1.81
N HIS A 251 15.90 0.47 -0.82
CA HIS A 251 15.21 -0.31 0.21
C HIS A 251 13.89 -0.92 -0.28
N SER A 252 13.43 -0.52 -1.48
CA SER A 252 12.25 -1.10 -2.12
C SER A 252 12.42 -2.59 -2.38
N ARG A 253 11.66 -3.40 -1.64
CA ARG A 253 11.61 -4.86 -1.77
C ARG A 253 11.26 -5.29 -3.21
N ASN A 254 10.36 -4.55 -3.86
CA ASN A 254 9.91 -4.81 -5.23
C ASN A 254 11.00 -4.48 -6.27
N ARG A 255 11.71 -3.35 -6.12
CA ARG A 255 12.85 -3.01 -7.00
C ARG A 255 13.97 -4.03 -6.88
N ARG A 256 14.32 -4.44 -5.65
CA ARG A 256 15.34 -5.46 -5.41
C ARG A 256 14.93 -6.82 -5.97
N PHE A 257 13.66 -7.20 -5.83
CA PHE A 257 13.15 -8.42 -6.46
C PHE A 257 13.27 -8.35 -7.99
N GLY A 258 12.93 -7.23 -8.61
CA GLY A 258 13.12 -7.05 -10.05
C GLY A 258 14.57 -7.22 -10.51
N ARG A 259 15.56 -6.71 -9.74
CA ARG A 259 16.98 -6.93 -10.06
C ARG A 259 17.36 -8.41 -10.01
N LEU A 260 16.94 -9.13 -8.96
CA LEU A 260 17.18 -10.57 -8.84
C LEU A 260 16.56 -11.35 -10.01
N VAL A 261 15.37 -10.95 -10.45
CA VAL A 261 14.70 -11.56 -11.61
C VAL A 261 15.49 -11.36 -12.91
N ALA A 262 16.09 -10.19 -13.12
CA ALA A 262 16.97 -9.96 -14.27
C ALA A 262 18.24 -10.81 -14.25
N GLU A 263 18.67 -11.26 -13.06
CA GLU A 263 19.80 -12.18 -12.86
C GLU A 263 19.38 -13.67 -12.98
N GLY A 264 18.12 -13.94 -13.32
CA GLY A 264 17.58 -15.30 -13.49
C GLY A 264 17.00 -15.91 -12.22
N GLY A 265 16.89 -15.15 -11.12
CA GLY A 265 16.27 -15.62 -9.88
C GLY A 265 14.74 -15.59 -9.91
N THR A 266 14.13 -16.39 -9.05
CA THR A 266 12.68 -16.55 -8.95
C THR A 266 12.10 -15.89 -7.71
N LEU A 267 10.76 -15.81 -7.63
CA LEU A 267 10.07 -15.39 -6.40
C LEU A 267 10.39 -16.33 -5.22
N ALA A 268 10.59 -17.62 -5.47
CA ALA A 268 10.98 -18.58 -4.46
C ALA A 268 12.39 -18.28 -3.93
N ASP A 269 13.35 -17.97 -4.81
CA ASP A 269 14.71 -17.59 -4.43
C ASP A 269 14.70 -16.30 -3.60
N PHE A 270 13.95 -15.29 -4.02
CA PHE A 270 13.82 -14.04 -3.27
C PHE A 270 13.25 -14.26 -1.86
N THR A 271 12.22 -15.11 -1.75
CA THR A 271 11.58 -15.43 -0.48
C THR A 271 12.53 -16.21 0.43
N ALA A 272 13.29 -17.15 -0.12
CA ALA A 272 14.28 -17.93 0.62
C ALA A 272 15.45 -17.07 1.13
N GLN A 273 15.93 -16.12 0.32
CA GLN A 273 17.05 -15.24 0.66
C GLN A 273 16.67 -14.14 1.67
N THR A 274 15.44 -13.61 1.59
CA THR A 274 15.05 -12.41 2.32
C THR A 274 14.01 -12.65 3.41
N HIS A 275 13.37 -13.80 3.42
CA HIS A 275 12.19 -14.11 4.26
C HIS A 275 11.04 -13.10 4.09
N MET A 276 11.03 -12.36 2.99
CA MET A 276 10.02 -11.35 2.65
C MET A 276 9.33 -11.72 1.34
N VAL A 277 8.07 -11.33 1.22
CA VAL A 277 7.30 -11.45 -0.03
C VAL A 277 7.37 -10.11 -0.78
N ALA A 278 7.65 -10.16 -2.09
CA ALA A 278 7.50 -9.00 -2.97
C ALA A 278 6.00 -8.80 -3.29
N GLU A 279 5.37 -7.82 -2.63
CA GLU A 279 3.94 -7.53 -2.79
C GLU A 279 3.53 -7.30 -4.26
N GLY A 280 4.43 -6.72 -5.07
CA GLY A 280 4.22 -6.51 -6.50
C GLY A 280 4.03 -7.81 -7.30
N ALA A 281 4.62 -8.91 -6.83
CA ALA A 281 4.45 -10.22 -7.47
C ALA A 281 3.00 -10.69 -7.37
N LEU A 282 2.33 -10.50 -6.23
CA LEU A 282 0.91 -10.81 -6.12
C LEU A 282 0.06 -9.77 -6.83
N ALA A 283 0.43 -8.48 -6.71
CA ALA A 283 -0.33 -7.38 -7.30
C ALA A 283 -0.50 -7.50 -8.83
N CYS A 284 0.50 -8.01 -9.56
CA CYS A 284 0.35 -8.18 -11.02
C CYS A 284 -0.74 -9.22 -11.40
N LYS A 285 -1.01 -10.23 -10.56
CA LYS A 285 -2.15 -11.14 -10.78
C LYS A 285 -3.48 -10.46 -10.49
N THR A 286 -3.57 -9.74 -9.38
CA THR A 286 -4.84 -9.13 -8.97
C THR A 286 -5.21 -7.94 -9.86
N LEU A 287 -4.22 -7.22 -10.39
CA LEU A 287 -4.43 -6.22 -11.44
C LEU A 287 -4.88 -6.85 -12.76
N ALA A 288 -4.45 -8.07 -13.11
CA ALA A 288 -4.97 -8.76 -14.29
C ALA A 288 -6.46 -9.11 -14.17
N VAL A 289 -6.94 -9.41 -12.95
CA VAL A 289 -8.38 -9.57 -12.69
C VAL A 289 -9.14 -8.27 -12.92
N LEU A 290 -8.59 -7.14 -12.46
CA LEU A 290 -9.20 -5.83 -12.67
C LEU A 290 -9.15 -5.38 -14.12
N SER A 291 -8.03 -5.62 -14.81
CA SER A 291 -7.85 -5.23 -16.21
C SER A 291 -8.83 -5.95 -17.12
N ALA A 292 -9.06 -7.25 -16.89
CA ALA A 292 -10.07 -8.04 -17.58
C ALA A 292 -11.50 -7.55 -17.25
N ARG A 293 -11.78 -7.20 -15.99
CA ARG A 293 -13.09 -6.68 -15.57
C ARG A 293 -13.43 -5.35 -16.25
N TYR A 294 -12.47 -4.45 -16.33
CA TYR A 294 -12.67 -3.08 -16.82
C TYR A 294 -12.27 -2.89 -18.28
N ASP A 295 -11.85 -3.95 -18.97
CA ASP A 295 -11.40 -3.95 -20.37
C ASP A 295 -10.30 -2.90 -20.62
N VAL A 296 -9.19 -3.02 -19.87
CA VAL A 296 -8.04 -2.10 -19.94
C VAL A 296 -6.75 -2.86 -20.21
N GLU A 297 -6.01 -2.47 -21.24
CA GLU A 297 -4.66 -2.99 -21.47
C GLU A 297 -3.64 -2.44 -20.46
N LEU A 298 -2.89 -3.35 -19.82
CA LEU A 298 -1.80 -3.04 -18.89
C LEU A 298 -0.47 -3.71 -19.32
N PRO A 299 0.15 -3.30 -20.45
CA PRO A 299 1.29 -4.01 -21.04
C PRO A 299 2.48 -4.27 -20.11
N ILE A 300 2.88 -3.28 -19.31
CA ILE A 300 3.99 -3.43 -18.34
C ILE A 300 3.59 -4.41 -17.25
N THR A 301 2.36 -4.31 -16.75
CA THR A 301 1.83 -5.24 -15.75
C THR A 301 1.79 -6.68 -16.26
N ASP A 302 1.37 -6.87 -17.51
CA ASP A 302 1.35 -8.19 -18.16
C ASP A 302 2.77 -8.76 -18.33
N VAL A 303 3.72 -7.94 -18.76
CA VAL A 303 5.13 -8.34 -18.84
C VAL A 303 5.66 -8.76 -17.48
N VAL A 304 5.45 -7.96 -16.43
CA VAL A 304 5.89 -8.31 -15.07
C VAL A 304 5.23 -9.61 -14.61
N ARG A 305 3.94 -9.81 -14.90
CA ARG A 305 3.23 -11.06 -14.58
C ARG A 305 3.84 -12.27 -15.27
N SER A 306 4.10 -12.17 -16.58
CA SER A 306 4.71 -13.26 -17.36
C SER A 306 6.12 -13.59 -16.91
N VAL A 307 6.95 -12.59 -16.61
CA VAL A 307 8.30 -12.83 -16.06
C VAL A 307 8.22 -13.51 -14.69
N VAL A 308 7.40 -12.98 -13.78
CA VAL A 308 7.39 -13.42 -12.37
C VAL A 308 6.72 -14.79 -12.19
N TRP A 309 5.70 -15.12 -12.99
CA TRP A 309 4.87 -16.31 -12.78
C TRP A 309 4.93 -17.35 -13.90
N GLU A 310 5.31 -16.94 -15.11
CA GLU A 310 5.31 -17.83 -16.30
C GLU A 310 6.74 -18.15 -16.77
N GLY A 311 7.76 -17.54 -16.15
CA GLY A 311 9.16 -17.79 -16.48
C GLY A 311 9.59 -17.22 -17.83
N ALA A 312 8.88 -16.22 -18.34
CA ALA A 312 9.22 -15.56 -19.59
C ALA A 312 10.54 -14.79 -19.49
N ASP A 313 11.32 -14.75 -20.59
CA ASP A 313 12.57 -14.00 -20.64
C ASP A 313 12.31 -12.48 -20.55
N PRO A 314 12.83 -11.79 -19.53
CA PRO A 314 12.69 -10.34 -19.39
C PRO A 314 13.19 -9.55 -20.61
N LEU A 315 14.24 -10.02 -21.29
CA LEU A 315 14.82 -9.32 -22.43
C LEU A 315 13.94 -9.41 -23.68
N GLU A 316 13.33 -10.56 -23.92
CA GLU A 316 12.37 -10.74 -25.02
C GLU A 316 11.14 -9.86 -24.80
N LEU A 317 10.60 -9.83 -23.57
CA LEU A 317 9.43 -9.02 -23.26
C LEU A 317 9.72 -7.50 -23.27
N ALA A 318 10.93 -7.08 -22.91
CA ALA A 318 11.36 -5.69 -23.09
C ALA A 318 11.32 -5.27 -24.57
N ARG A 319 11.74 -6.15 -25.50
CA ARG A 319 11.63 -5.91 -26.95
C ARG A 319 10.18 -5.89 -27.43
N ALA A 320 9.30 -6.70 -26.82
CA ALA A 320 7.88 -6.67 -27.14
C ALA A 320 7.24 -5.32 -26.75
N LEU A 321 7.62 -4.73 -25.61
CA LEU A 321 7.12 -3.42 -25.19
C LEU A 321 7.54 -2.29 -26.15
N THR A 322 8.79 -2.30 -26.60
CA THR A 322 9.32 -1.24 -27.50
C THR A 322 8.88 -1.39 -28.95
N SER A 323 8.40 -2.58 -29.36
CA SER A 323 7.88 -2.84 -30.71
C SER A 323 6.36 -2.61 -30.85
N ARG A 324 5.68 -2.18 -29.77
CA ARG A 324 4.26 -1.81 -29.84
C ARG A 324 4.01 -0.66 -30.83
N PRO A 325 2.83 -0.59 -31.46
CA PRO A 325 2.48 0.50 -32.38
C PRO A 325 2.64 1.88 -31.75
N LEU A 326 3.12 2.84 -32.54
CA LEU A 326 3.20 4.24 -32.13
C LEU A 326 1.82 4.80 -31.82
N THR A 327 1.71 5.58 -30.75
CA THR A 327 0.45 6.16 -30.27
C THR A 327 0.70 7.48 -29.54
N THR A 328 -0.36 8.17 -29.14
CA THR A 328 -0.29 9.40 -28.35
C THR A 328 0.11 9.12 -26.90
N GLU A 329 0.75 10.08 -26.23
CA GLU A 329 1.24 9.95 -24.86
C GLU A 329 0.17 9.43 -23.88
N PHE A 330 -1.02 10.03 -23.91
CA PHE A 330 -2.15 9.71 -23.02
C PHE A 330 -3.25 8.87 -23.70
N HIS A 331 -2.88 7.99 -24.66
CA HIS A 331 -3.83 7.10 -25.32
C HIS A 331 -4.75 6.37 -24.31
N GLY A 332 -6.05 6.34 -24.59
CA GLY A 332 -7.06 5.68 -23.76
C GLY A 332 -7.51 6.47 -22.52
N LEU A 333 -7.03 7.70 -22.35
CA LEU A 333 -7.52 8.65 -21.35
C LEU A 333 -8.30 9.77 -22.04
N SER A 334 -9.51 10.04 -21.57
CA SER A 334 -10.25 11.27 -21.88
C SER A 334 -9.79 12.36 -20.93
N VAL A 335 -9.23 13.44 -21.48
CA VAL A 335 -8.83 14.66 -20.75
C VAL A 335 -10.02 15.60 -20.63
#